data_AF-A0A536PJU7-F1
#
_entry.id   AF-A0A536PJU7-F1
#
_cell.length_a   1.000
_cell.length_b   1.000
_cell.length_c   1.000
_cell.angle_alpha   90.00
_cell.angle_beta   90.00
_cell.angle_gamma   90.00
#
_symmetry.space_group_name_H-M   'P 1'
#
loop_
_entity.id
_entity.type
_entity.pdbx_description
1 polymer ?
#
loop_
_entity_poly.entity_id
_entity_poly.type
_entity_poly.pdbx_seq_one_letter_code
_entity_poly.pdbx_strand_id
1 'polypeptide(L)'
;MRRLAVLTASIVFALSSSVLLGSASGSRTIKILGTEHFVPNALINANYRFSPGPLSVKSGESVTWANATNDGHTISIVPSVPATVSDVFGCGAPGTVCAPILACHFPQGFGPPVTVGCGNAANGELKVVGDSVLVGCTGTPGCQVPIPIPSTVTLKITAPAGSHLLYMCVIHAWMQGEIVVS
;
A
#
# COMPACT_ATOMS: atom_id res chain seq x y z
N MET A 1 -74.70 -27.02 35.13
CA MET A 1 -73.71 -27.38 34.07
C MET A 1 -74.05 -26.64 32.79
N ARG A 2 -73.31 -25.58 32.43
CA ARG A 2 -73.15 -25.04 31.07
C ARG A 2 -72.03 -23.98 31.10
N ARG A 3 -71.17 -24.03 30.09
CA ARG A 3 -69.75 -23.66 30.10
C ARG A 3 -69.55 -22.18 29.77
N LEU A 4 -68.68 -21.48 30.51
CA LEU A 4 -68.10 -20.20 30.07
C LEU A 4 -67.04 -20.49 29.00
N ALA A 5 -67.16 -19.85 27.84
CA ALA A 5 -66.12 -19.83 26.81
C ALA A 5 -65.13 -18.71 27.12
N VAL A 6 -63.86 -19.07 27.33
CA VAL A 6 -62.73 -18.14 27.44
C VAL A 6 -62.12 -18.02 26.05
N LEU A 7 -62.13 -16.82 25.48
CA LEU A 7 -61.41 -16.46 24.25
C LEU A 7 -60.11 -15.77 24.65
N THR A 8 -58.99 -16.50 24.63
CA THR A 8 -57.64 -15.93 24.73
C THR A 8 -57.17 -15.52 23.35
N ALA A 9 -57.05 -14.21 23.10
CA ALA A 9 -56.44 -13.66 21.90
C ALA A 9 -54.90 -13.65 22.06
N SER A 10 -54.21 -14.46 21.27
CA SER A 10 -52.74 -14.46 21.18
C SER A 10 -52.29 -13.45 20.13
N ILE A 11 -51.74 -12.31 20.58
CA ILE A 11 -51.06 -11.34 19.70
C ILE A 11 -49.60 -11.79 19.54
N VAL A 12 -49.25 -12.28 18.36
CA VAL A 12 -47.86 -12.55 17.98
C VAL A 12 -47.24 -11.25 17.47
N PHE A 13 -46.41 -10.61 18.28
CA PHE A 13 -45.57 -9.48 17.85
C PHE A 13 -44.37 -10.03 17.07
N ALA A 14 -44.39 -9.90 15.74
CA ALA A 14 -43.24 -10.21 14.89
C ALA A 14 -42.22 -9.07 14.97
N LEU A 15 -41.16 -9.23 15.77
CA LEU A 15 -40.01 -8.34 15.77
C LEU A 15 -39.19 -8.55 14.48
N SER A 16 -39.35 -7.65 13.51
CA SER A 16 -38.49 -7.55 12.34
C SER A 16 -37.26 -6.71 12.71
N SER A 17 -36.24 -7.36 13.25
CA SER A 17 -34.94 -6.74 13.50
C SER A 17 -34.17 -6.64 12.18
N SER A 18 -34.27 -5.51 11.50
CA SER A 18 -33.41 -5.15 10.37
C SER A 18 -31.98 -4.94 10.88
N VAL A 19 -31.16 -5.98 10.84
CA VAL A 19 -29.73 -5.87 11.11
C VAL A 19 -29.09 -5.14 9.92
N LEU A 20 -28.92 -3.83 10.04
CA LEU A 20 -28.04 -3.06 9.17
C LEU A 20 -26.60 -3.52 9.48
N LEU A 21 -26.09 -4.48 8.71
CA LEU A 21 -24.67 -4.80 8.66
C LEU A 21 -23.94 -3.62 8.01
N GLY A 22 -23.71 -2.56 8.80
CA GLY A 22 -22.77 -1.52 8.46
C GLY A 22 -21.39 -2.16 8.36
N SER A 23 -20.93 -2.42 7.14
CA SER A 23 -19.55 -2.77 6.88
C SER A 23 -18.73 -1.53 7.23
N ALA A 24 -18.16 -1.50 8.43
CA ALA A 24 -17.07 -0.59 8.72
C ALA A 24 -15.94 -0.96 7.76
N SER A 25 -15.82 -0.25 6.64
CA SER A 25 -14.61 -0.23 5.83
C SER A 25 -13.52 0.36 6.70
N GLY A 26 -12.92 -0.47 7.56
CA GLY A 26 -11.75 -0.11 8.31
C GLY A 26 -10.68 0.28 7.30
N SER A 27 -10.25 1.55 7.34
CA SER A 27 -9.12 2.01 6.54
C SER A 27 -7.96 1.03 6.71
N ARG A 28 -7.61 0.32 5.63
CA ARG A 28 -6.50 -0.62 5.67
C ARG A 28 -5.22 0.18 5.57
N THR A 29 -4.65 0.48 6.73
CA THR A 29 -3.36 1.16 6.81
C THR A 29 -2.22 0.15 6.81
N ILE A 30 -1.39 0.21 5.78
CA ILE A 30 -0.07 -0.42 5.72
C ILE A 30 0.96 0.58 6.22
N LYS A 31 1.74 0.20 7.21
CA LYS A 31 2.86 1.01 7.69
C LYS A 31 4.12 0.65 6.93
N ILE A 32 4.91 1.66 6.63
CA ILE A 32 6.31 1.49 6.25
C ILE A 32 7.14 1.65 7.51
N LEU A 33 7.85 0.60 7.88
CA LEU A 33 8.58 0.48 9.15
C LEU A 33 10.04 0.16 8.86
N GLY A 34 10.91 0.47 9.81
CA GLY A 34 12.30 0.02 9.82
C GLY A 34 13.30 1.14 10.04
N THR A 35 14.58 0.78 10.01
CA THR A 35 15.75 1.64 10.15
C THR A 35 16.93 1.05 9.40
N GLU A 36 17.93 1.89 9.18
CA GLU A 36 19.29 1.49 8.83
C GLU A 36 20.12 1.29 10.10
N HIS A 37 21.14 0.44 10.01
CA HIS A 37 22.18 0.24 11.01
C HIS A 37 23.54 0.04 10.33
N PHE A 38 24.51 0.86 10.69
CA PHE A 38 25.85 0.83 10.13
C PHE A 38 26.90 0.62 11.22
N VAL A 39 27.77 -0.37 11.01
CA VAL A 39 28.98 -0.59 11.80
C VAL A 39 30.17 -0.46 10.86
N PRO A 40 31.05 0.54 11.07
CA PRO A 40 32.21 0.77 10.21
C PRO A 40 33.05 -0.51 10.04
N ASN A 41 33.41 -0.81 8.78
CA ASN A 41 34.21 -1.98 8.40
C ASN A 41 33.63 -3.35 8.81
N ALA A 42 32.32 -3.44 9.07
CA ALA A 42 31.72 -4.69 9.52
C ALA A 42 30.31 -4.96 8.97
N LEU A 43 29.42 -3.97 8.98
CA LEU A 43 28.01 -4.23 8.69
C LEU A 43 27.30 -3.00 8.12
N ILE A 44 26.52 -3.25 7.06
CA ILE A 44 25.40 -2.39 6.64
C ILE A 44 24.15 -3.28 6.73
N ASN A 45 23.14 -2.84 7.46
CA ASN A 45 21.88 -3.55 7.59
C ASN A 45 20.70 -2.59 7.51
N ALA A 46 19.74 -2.94 6.67
CA ALA A 46 18.49 -2.24 6.52
C ALA A 46 17.34 -3.20 6.77
N ASN A 47 16.38 -2.81 7.61
CA ASN A 47 15.21 -3.65 7.91
C ASN A 47 13.87 -3.02 7.50
N TYR A 48 13.92 -2.10 6.53
CA TYR A 48 12.72 -1.49 5.97
C TYR A 48 11.76 -2.54 5.42
N ARG A 49 10.46 -2.36 5.66
CA ARG A 49 9.40 -3.27 5.24
C ARG A 49 8.02 -2.63 5.25
N PHE A 50 7.12 -3.20 4.46
CA PHE A 50 5.67 -2.97 4.56
C PHE A 50 5.07 -3.89 5.62
N SER A 51 4.15 -3.38 6.46
CA SER A 51 3.44 -4.19 7.44
C SER A 51 2.08 -3.59 7.82
N PRO A 52 1.01 -4.40 7.90
CA PRO A 52 0.99 -5.85 7.68
C PRO A 52 1.04 -6.23 6.18
N GLY A 53 1.26 -7.50 5.89
CA GLY A 53 1.16 -8.08 4.54
C GLY A 53 1.07 -9.62 4.61
N PRO A 54 0.64 -10.31 3.54
CA PRO A 54 0.09 -9.79 2.27
C PRO A 54 -1.28 -9.13 2.45
N LEU A 55 -1.63 -8.25 1.50
CA LEU A 55 -2.85 -7.46 1.53
C LEU A 55 -3.93 -8.12 0.66
N SER A 56 -5.13 -8.31 1.18
CA SER A 56 -6.30 -8.74 0.38
C SER A 56 -7.38 -7.68 0.44
N VAL A 57 -7.84 -7.22 -0.73
CA VAL A 57 -8.77 -6.09 -0.90
C VAL A 57 -9.76 -6.37 -2.01
N LYS A 58 -10.88 -5.65 -2.02
CA LYS A 58 -11.78 -5.65 -3.17
C LYS A 58 -11.36 -4.62 -4.20
N SER A 59 -11.66 -4.89 -5.47
CA SER A 59 -11.55 -3.85 -6.49
C SER A 59 -12.42 -2.64 -6.11
N GLY A 60 -11.81 -1.46 -6.08
CA GLY A 60 -12.38 -0.19 -5.66
C GLY A 60 -12.14 0.18 -4.19
N GLU A 61 -11.56 -0.71 -3.38
CA GLU A 61 -11.20 -0.44 -1.99
C GLU A 61 -9.99 0.52 -1.90
N SER A 62 -10.00 1.40 -0.91
CA SER A 62 -8.88 2.31 -0.63
C SER A 62 -7.97 1.73 0.45
N VAL A 63 -6.67 1.85 0.22
CA VAL A 63 -5.61 1.42 1.13
C VAL A 63 -4.72 2.62 1.43
N THR A 64 -4.36 2.78 2.70
CA THR A 64 -3.47 3.84 3.16
C THR A 64 -2.08 3.29 3.40
N TRP A 65 -1.05 3.91 2.84
CA TRP A 65 0.35 3.66 3.21
C TRP A 65 0.86 4.82 4.04
N ALA A 66 1.29 4.54 5.26
CA ALA A 66 1.81 5.52 6.20
C ALA A 66 3.30 5.28 6.45
N ASN A 67 4.14 6.24 6.08
CA ASN A 67 5.56 6.18 6.37
C ASN A 67 5.84 6.55 7.84
N ALA A 68 6.34 5.58 8.59
CA ALA A 68 6.80 5.76 9.97
C ALA A 68 8.33 5.72 10.06
N THR A 69 9.03 5.91 8.94
CA THR A 69 10.48 5.99 8.85
C THR A 69 10.91 7.41 8.46
N ASN A 70 12.21 7.65 8.53
CA ASN A 70 12.82 8.90 8.12
C ASN A 70 13.22 8.88 6.62
N ASP A 71 13.07 7.77 5.91
CA ASP A 71 13.51 7.63 4.52
C ASP A 71 12.34 7.76 3.53
N GLY A 72 12.63 8.06 2.27
CA GLY A 72 11.65 8.14 1.20
C GLY A 72 11.34 6.77 0.62
N HIS A 73 10.07 6.48 0.37
CA HIS A 73 9.63 5.17 -0.11
C HIS A 73 8.79 5.29 -1.37
N THR A 74 8.58 4.16 -2.04
CA THR A 74 7.63 4.05 -3.15
C THR A 74 6.69 2.88 -2.92
N ILE A 75 5.46 3.00 -3.42
CA ILE A 75 4.54 1.88 -3.60
C ILE A 75 4.44 1.63 -5.10
N SER A 76 5.28 0.73 -5.62
CA SER A 76 5.46 0.52 -7.05
C SER A 76 4.94 -0.85 -7.48
N ILE A 77 3.95 -0.91 -8.37
CA ILE A 77 3.49 -2.17 -8.96
C ILE A 77 4.49 -2.64 -10.02
N VAL A 78 5.00 -3.84 -9.85
CA VAL A 78 6.07 -4.43 -10.67
C VAL A 78 5.66 -5.79 -11.23
N PRO A 79 6.21 -6.22 -12.38
CA PRO A 79 5.94 -7.54 -12.94
C PRO A 79 6.61 -8.67 -12.13
N SER A 80 7.66 -8.35 -11.39
CA SER A 80 8.44 -9.27 -10.55
C SER A 80 9.19 -8.50 -9.49
N VAL A 81 9.52 -9.14 -8.38
CA VAL A 81 10.35 -8.55 -7.31
C VAL A 81 11.76 -9.16 -7.32
N PRO A 82 12.80 -8.41 -6.88
CA PRO A 82 14.15 -8.93 -6.71
C PRO A 82 14.19 -10.20 -5.84
N ALA A 83 14.88 -11.25 -6.31
CA ALA A 83 14.95 -12.53 -5.61
C ALA A 83 16.31 -12.77 -4.93
N THR A 84 17.35 -12.08 -5.38
CA THR A 84 18.71 -12.21 -4.85
C THR A 84 19.26 -10.89 -4.34
N VAL A 85 20.31 -10.98 -3.54
CA VAL A 85 21.08 -9.80 -3.08
C VAL A 85 21.63 -9.00 -4.28
N SER A 86 22.06 -9.68 -5.33
CA SER A 86 22.54 -9.01 -6.55
C SER A 86 21.42 -8.24 -7.26
N ASP A 87 20.20 -8.79 -7.30
CA ASP A 87 19.05 -8.10 -7.90
C ASP A 87 18.67 -6.86 -7.08
N VAL A 88 18.74 -6.97 -5.75
CA VAL A 88 18.47 -5.85 -4.84
C VAL A 88 19.45 -4.71 -5.07
N PHE A 89 20.76 -4.99 -5.12
CA PHE A 89 21.76 -3.94 -5.34
C PHE A 89 21.84 -3.45 -6.79
N GLY A 90 21.45 -4.28 -7.76
CA GLY A 90 21.39 -3.92 -9.17
C GLY A 90 20.12 -3.16 -9.57
N CYS A 91 19.10 -3.16 -8.71
CA CYS A 91 17.82 -2.48 -8.95
C CYS A 91 18.04 -1.01 -9.31
N GLY A 92 17.64 -0.63 -10.52
CA GLY A 92 17.79 0.70 -11.09
C GLY A 92 18.80 0.79 -12.23
N ALA A 93 19.66 -0.23 -12.39
CA ALA A 93 20.47 -0.37 -13.58
C ALA A 93 19.60 -0.57 -14.84
N PRO A 94 20.05 -0.13 -16.03
CA PRO A 94 19.31 -0.33 -17.27
C PRO A 94 18.91 -1.81 -17.47
N GLY A 95 17.65 -2.03 -17.86
CA GLY A 95 17.10 -3.38 -18.06
C GLY A 95 16.56 -4.07 -16.80
N THR A 96 16.72 -3.47 -15.62
CA THR A 96 16.09 -4.00 -14.38
C THR A 96 14.65 -3.51 -14.22
N VAL A 97 13.89 -4.22 -13.38
CA VAL A 97 12.48 -3.90 -13.12
C VAL A 97 12.26 -2.50 -12.52
N CYS A 98 13.25 -2.00 -11.78
CA CYS A 98 13.17 -0.72 -11.09
C CYS A 98 13.48 0.48 -11.99
N ALA A 99 14.29 0.27 -13.03
CA ALA A 99 14.78 1.34 -13.91
C ALA A 99 13.67 2.23 -14.50
N PRO A 100 12.58 1.71 -15.10
CA PRO A 100 11.52 2.57 -15.64
C PRO A 100 10.79 3.38 -14.56
N ILE A 101 10.65 2.83 -13.36
CA ILE A 101 9.94 3.48 -12.26
C ILE A 101 10.81 4.58 -11.64
N LEU A 102 12.11 4.32 -11.45
CA LEU A 102 13.06 5.34 -11.01
C LEU A 102 13.18 6.46 -12.05
N ALA A 103 13.19 6.15 -13.35
CA ALA A 103 13.19 7.18 -14.40
C ALA A 103 11.93 8.06 -14.39
N CYS A 104 10.77 7.51 -14.00
CA CYS A 104 9.55 8.31 -13.85
C CYS A 104 9.62 9.27 -12.65
N HIS A 105 10.04 8.77 -11.48
CA HIS A 105 10.12 9.58 -10.25
C HIS A 105 11.29 10.56 -10.26
N PHE A 106 12.43 10.15 -10.83
CA PHE A 106 13.73 10.81 -10.76
C PHE A 106 14.38 10.87 -12.15
N PRO A 107 13.77 11.59 -13.13
CA PRO A 107 14.25 11.62 -14.51
C PRO A 107 15.66 12.21 -14.68
N GLN A 108 16.19 12.92 -13.66
CA GLN A 108 17.55 13.48 -13.63
C GLN A 108 18.41 12.83 -12.54
N GLY A 109 18.01 11.66 -12.03
CA GLY A 109 18.58 11.06 -10.82
C GLY A 109 17.95 11.63 -9.55
N PHE A 110 18.40 11.15 -8.38
CA PHE A 110 17.86 11.56 -7.10
C PHE A 110 18.06 13.06 -6.88
N GLY A 111 16.94 13.79 -6.85
CA GLY A 111 16.91 15.24 -6.77
C GLY A 111 15.83 15.81 -7.69
N PRO A 112 15.62 17.14 -7.68
CA PRO A 112 14.64 17.79 -8.54
C PRO A 112 15.05 17.72 -10.02
N PRO A 113 14.08 17.64 -10.96
CA PRO A 113 12.64 17.56 -10.74
C PRO A 113 12.20 16.17 -10.25
N VAL A 114 11.18 16.14 -9.39
CA VAL A 114 10.61 14.89 -8.84
C VAL A 114 9.15 14.76 -9.24
N THR A 115 8.78 13.57 -9.73
CA THR A 115 7.39 13.20 -10.02
C THR A 115 6.84 12.40 -8.84
N VAL A 116 5.72 12.81 -8.23
CA VAL A 116 5.16 12.11 -7.06
C VAL A 116 4.42 10.83 -7.43
N GLY A 117 3.72 10.81 -8.56
CA GLY A 117 2.93 9.66 -9.01
C GLY A 117 3.15 9.34 -10.48
N CYS A 118 3.23 8.05 -10.79
CA CYS A 118 3.46 7.48 -12.11
C CYS A 118 2.26 6.61 -12.51
N GLY A 119 1.90 6.61 -13.80
CA GLY A 119 0.76 5.85 -14.29
C GLY A 119 -0.55 6.28 -13.64
N ASN A 120 -1.39 5.31 -13.27
CA ASN A 120 -2.67 5.56 -12.60
C ASN A 120 -2.49 6.10 -11.18
N ALA A 121 -1.32 5.89 -10.55
CA ALA A 121 -1.03 6.36 -9.20
C ALA A 121 -0.94 7.89 -9.12
N ALA A 122 -0.66 8.57 -10.24
CA ALA A 122 -0.78 10.02 -10.34
C ALA A 122 -2.21 10.52 -10.06
N ASN A 123 -3.21 9.68 -10.29
CA ASN A 123 -4.62 9.93 -10.00
C ASN A 123 -5.12 9.22 -8.73
N GLY A 124 -4.19 8.71 -7.90
CA GLY A 124 -4.53 8.02 -6.66
C GLY A 124 -5.00 6.58 -6.82
N GLU A 125 -4.66 5.91 -7.92
CA GLU A 125 -5.06 4.52 -8.17
C GLU A 125 -3.88 3.56 -8.37
N LEU A 126 -4.01 2.32 -7.90
CA LEU A 126 -3.12 1.21 -8.27
C LEU A 126 -3.91 0.16 -9.03
N LYS A 127 -3.48 -0.12 -10.26
CA LYS A 127 -4.20 -0.97 -11.20
C LYS A 127 -3.29 -1.94 -11.95
N VAL A 128 -2.13 -1.48 -12.40
CA VAL A 128 -1.25 -2.23 -13.29
C VAL A 128 0.22 -1.95 -13.01
N VAL A 129 1.09 -2.79 -13.57
CA VAL A 129 2.54 -2.59 -13.59
C VAL A 129 2.89 -1.18 -14.07
N GLY A 130 3.82 -0.54 -13.38
CA GLY A 130 4.27 0.83 -13.66
C GLY A 130 3.53 1.89 -12.85
N ASP A 131 2.39 1.56 -12.23
CA ASP A 131 1.76 2.44 -11.25
C ASP A 131 2.68 2.56 -10.03
N SER A 132 3.05 3.80 -9.68
CA SER A 132 3.96 4.04 -8.56
C SER A 132 3.72 5.39 -7.92
N VAL A 133 3.79 5.47 -6.59
CA VAL A 133 3.73 6.75 -5.87
C VAL A 133 4.85 6.84 -4.86
N LEU A 134 5.41 8.04 -4.70
CA LEU A 134 6.33 8.38 -3.62
C LEU A 134 5.55 8.61 -2.33
N VAL A 135 6.05 8.02 -1.24
CA VAL A 135 5.57 8.24 0.12
C VAL A 135 6.74 8.78 0.93
N GLY A 136 6.55 10.00 1.40
CA GLY A 136 7.63 10.89 1.81
C GLY A 136 8.22 10.57 3.17
N CYS A 137 9.48 10.96 3.28
CA CYS A 137 10.36 11.07 4.44
C CYS A 137 9.96 12.26 5.33
N THR A 138 9.58 12.03 6.58
CA THR A 138 9.50 13.13 7.55
C THR A 138 10.88 13.39 8.14
N GLY A 139 11.41 14.61 8.00
CA GLY A 139 12.46 15.12 8.89
C GLY A 139 13.92 14.76 8.60
N THR A 140 14.29 14.31 7.38
CA THR A 140 15.68 13.98 7.03
C THR A 140 16.37 15.05 6.19
N PRO A 141 17.50 15.64 6.66
CA PRO A 141 18.39 16.45 5.83
C PRO A 141 18.87 15.63 4.63
N GLY A 142 18.58 16.07 3.39
CA GLY A 142 18.91 15.35 2.16
C GLY A 142 17.70 14.78 1.40
N CYS A 143 16.55 14.63 2.05
CA CYS A 143 15.28 14.34 1.40
C CYS A 143 14.49 15.63 1.06
N GLN A 144 15.19 16.76 1.03
CA GLN A 144 14.67 18.09 0.71
C GLN A 144 14.50 18.22 -0.81
N VAL A 145 13.54 17.49 -1.36
CA VAL A 145 12.97 17.89 -2.63
C VAL A 145 12.17 19.19 -2.39
N PRO A 146 12.19 20.19 -3.28
CA PRO A 146 11.42 21.43 -3.15
C PRO A 146 9.89 21.25 -3.12
N ILE A 147 9.42 20.00 -3.21
CA ILE A 147 8.01 19.61 -3.29
C ILE A 147 7.69 18.78 -2.04
N PRO A 148 6.64 19.12 -1.27
CA PRO A 148 6.21 18.29 -0.14
C PRO A 148 5.76 16.92 -0.64
N ILE A 149 6.53 15.86 -0.36
CA ILE A 149 6.07 14.49 -0.55
C ILE A 149 5.28 14.08 0.69
N PRO A 150 4.02 13.64 0.56
CA PRO A 150 3.21 13.30 1.72
C PRO A 150 3.75 12.06 2.43
N SER A 151 3.87 12.10 3.76
CA SER A 151 4.27 10.95 4.58
C SER A 151 3.20 9.86 4.67
N THR A 152 2.00 10.13 4.14
CA THR A 152 0.91 9.17 4.05
C THR A 152 0.19 9.36 2.73
N VAL A 153 -0.05 8.27 2.01
CA VAL A 153 -0.85 8.27 0.78
C VAL A 153 -2.01 7.30 0.95
N THR A 154 -3.15 7.61 0.36
CA THR A 154 -4.28 6.69 0.26
C THR A 154 -4.57 6.47 -1.22
N LEU A 155 -4.51 5.22 -1.66
CA LEU A 155 -4.70 4.84 -3.06
C LEU A 155 -5.87 3.88 -3.17
N LYS A 156 -6.65 4.04 -4.24
CA LYS A 156 -7.72 3.12 -4.60
C LYS A 156 -7.15 1.97 -5.42
N ILE A 157 -7.46 0.74 -5.04
CA ILE A 157 -7.04 -0.44 -5.81
C ILE A 157 -8.07 -0.69 -6.88
N THR A 158 -7.77 -0.40 -8.15
CA THR A 158 -8.72 -0.53 -9.27
C THR A 158 -8.39 -1.65 -10.24
N ALA A 159 -7.40 -2.48 -9.90
CA ALA A 159 -7.14 -3.73 -10.60
C ALA A 159 -8.38 -4.66 -10.53
N PRO A 160 -8.66 -5.44 -11.58
CA PRO A 160 -9.79 -6.38 -11.58
C PRO A 160 -9.70 -7.42 -10.46
N ALA A 161 -10.85 -7.92 -9.99
CA ALA A 161 -10.91 -9.09 -9.12
C ALA A 161 -10.18 -10.29 -9.76
N GLY A 162 -9.46 -11.06 -8.94
CA GLY A 162 -8.55 -12.12 -9.36
C GLY A 162 -7.13 -11.64 -9.69
N SER A 163 -6.85 -10.34 -9.63
CA SER A 163 -5.49 -9.81 -9.86
C SER A 163 -4.59 -10.04 -8.65
N HIS A 164 -3.32 -10.32 -8.94
CA HIS A 164 -2.22 -10.35 -7.97
C HIS A 164 -1.23 -9.25 -8.36
N LEU A 165 -1.24 -8.14 -7.61
CA LEU A 165 -0.31 -7.05 -7.85
C LEU A 165 0.90 -7.22 -6.93
N LEU A 166 2.03 -7.60 -7.51
CA LEU A 166 3.32 -7.50 -6.81
C LEU A 166 3.68 -6.03 -6.69
N TYR A 167 4.11 -5.62 -5.49
CA TYR A 167 4.59 -4.26 -5.28
C TYR A 167 5.87 -4.23 -4.46
N MET A 168 6.66 -3.20 -4.67
CA MET A 168 7.91 -3.00 -3.93
C MET A 168 8.21 -1.51 -3.74
N CYS A 169 9.16 -1.22 -2.85
CA CYS A 169 9.86 0.06 -2.89
C CYS A 169 11.03 -0.05 -3.87
N VAL A 170 11.07 0.76 -4.93
CA VAL A 170 12.20 0.78 -5.88
C VAL A 170 13.42 1.54 -5.37
N ILE A 171 13.29 2.28 -4.26
CA ILE A 171 14.41 2.91 -3.55
C ILE A 171 15.09 1.88 -2.63
N HIS A 172 14.29 1.03 -1.99
CA HIS A 172 14.71 -0.03 -1.07
C HIS A 172 14.20 -1.38 -1.56
N ALA A 173 14.90 -1.97 -2.54
CA ALA A 173 14.40 -3.04 -3.39
C ALA A 173 14.03 -4.37 -2.68
N TRP A 174 14.43 -4.52 -1.41
CA TRP A 174 14.05 -5.64 -0.54
C TRP A 174 12.67 -5.46 0.11
N MET A 175 12.11 -4.25 0.11
CA MET A 175 10.75 -4.00 0.59
C MET A 175 9.75 -4.47 -0.45
N GLN A 176 9.08 -5.58 -0.16
CA GLN A 176 8.22 -6.26 -1.12
C GLN A 176 6.88 -6.59 -0.47
N GLY A 177 5.85 -6.69 -1.29
CA GLY A 177 4.53 -7.13 -0.87
C GLY A 177 3.67 -7.56 -2.06
N GLU A 178 2.49 -8.07 -1.74
CA GLU A 178 1.51 -8.49 -2.71
C GLU A 178 0.12 -7.97 -2.30
N ILE A 179 -0.64 -7.50 -3.29
CA ILE A 179 -2.04 -7.16 -3.18
C ILE A 179 -2.85 -8.20 -3.96
N VAL A 180 -3.63 -9.00 -3.24
CA VAL A 180 -4.58 -9.96 -3.82
C VAL A 180 -5.94 -9.27 -3.92
N VAL A 181 -6.45 -9.12 -5.14
CA VAL A 181 -7.73 -8.45 -5.39
C VAL A 181 -8.84 -9.48 -5.50
N SER A 182 -9.86 -9.39 -4.65
CA SER A 182 -11.03 -10.29 -4.60
C SER A 182 -12.32 -9.65 -5.12
#